data_AF-A0A1Q7RA61-F1
#
_entry.id   AF-A0A1Q7RA61-F1
#
_cell.length_a   1.000
_cell.length_b   1.000
_cell.length_c   1.000
_cell.angle_alpha   90.00
_cell.angle_beta   90.00
_cell.angle_gamma   90.00
#
_symmetry.space_group_name_H-M   'P 1'
#
loop_
_entity.id
_entity.type
_entity.pdbx_description
1 polymer ?
#
loop_
_entity_poly.entity_id
_entity_poly.type
_entity_poly.pdbx_seq_one_letter_code
_entity_poly.pdbx_strand_id
1 'polypeptide(L)'
;MAHRAGLTESQKDAILQELTAAGLVDTRDDATFPNGLKSGVYPPLLEDGSACPKLPQTFFSAPGSFFGGHHSYPGGLPVHESFNDVSSLNFADGYRRVYGHSEGGLPVIDLSDASVLESGKPADIFLGEDIMIAAPIWHDWAKSMVFQWNSDGSEFQELNFGGNGQTDNYGAAGNSKTGAHHMISAAEAMKRGLPPDLVIAQVSAHSHTIPDNEFKVVNWLHTAAILARIDPVAQGYLSRDAQGRLRLPPLRHLGEVNLNAASPSQTNLLAEYPLHALSDADSTLTEPAVTIDQVILRTLAPEFGFDPNQVAAYNNGFRNPVLSFLTAERLLIVYGNSGLDGVRVEINKLRGRGII
;
A
#
# COMPACT_ATOMS: atom_id res chain seq x y z
N MET A 1 -10.41 8.89 12.67
CA MET A 1 -9.13 9.28 12.02
C MET A 1 -8.32 10.14 12.97
N ALA A 2 -7.33 9.57 13.66
CA ALA A 2 -6.58 10.24 14.72
C ALA A 2 -5.75 11.43 14.19
N HIS A 3 -5.08 11.30 13.03
CA HIS A 3 -4.24 12.39 12.50
C HIS A 3 -5.07 13.62 12.07
N ARG A 4 -6.34 13.40 11.70
CA ARG A 4 -7.32 14.41 11.27
C ARG A 4 -8.15 15.03 12.40
N ALA A 5 -8.14 14.43 13.59
CA ALA A 5 -8.97 14.90 14.69
C ALA A 5 -8.60 16.34 15.09
N GLY A 6 -9.61 17.20 15.22
CA GLY A 6 -9.48 18.60 15.58
C GLY A 6 -8.72 19.47 14.58
N LEU A 7 -8.55 19.01 13.34
CA LEU A 7 -7.79 19.74 12.33
C LEU A 7 -8.65 20.83 11.68
N THR A 8 -8.23 22.08 11.84
CA THR A 8 -8.87 23.26 11.21
C THR A 8 -8.35 23.50 9.79
N GLU A 9 -9.08 24.27 8.99
CA GLU A 9 -8.65 24.64 7.64
C GLU A 9 -7.30 25.38 7.62
N SER A 10 -7.08 26.32 8.56
CA SER A 10 -5.78 27.01 8.65
C SER A 10 -4.62 26.08 9.02
N GLN A 11 -4.88 25.01 9.77
CA GLN A 11 -3.86 23.99 10.07
C GLN A 11 -3.60 23.09 8.85
N LYS A 12 -4.63 22.76 8.07
CA LYS A 12 -4.45 22.05 6.79
C LYS A 12 -3.56 22.88 5.85
N ASP A 13 -3.79 24.18 5.78
CA ASP A 13 -2.97 25.11 4.99
C ASP A 13 -1.51 25.14 5.45
N ALA A 14 -1.29 25.27 6.76
CA ALA A 14 0.06 25.28 7.33
C ALA A 14 0.82 23.97 7.02
N ILE A 15 0.15 22.82 7.15
CA ILE A 15 0.73 21.51 6.83
C ILE A 15 1.05 21.41 5.33
N LEU A 16 0.16 21.84 4.44
CA LEU A 16 0.43 21.83 3.01
C LEU A 16 1.62 22.74 2.64
N GLN A 17 1.73 23.90 3.30
CA GLN A 17 2.87 24.79 3.15
C GLN A 17 4.17 24.13 3.63
N GLU A 18 4.14 23.41 4.75
CA GLU A 18 5.29 22.66 5.27
C GLU A 18 5.72 21.55 4.30
N LEU A 19 4.77 20.75 3.79
CA LEU A 19 5.04 19.74 2.77
C LEU A 19 5.65 20.35 1.51
N THR A 20 5.14 21.50 1.07
CA THR A 20 5.65 22.22 -0.11
C THR A 20 7.07 22.71 0.12
N ALA A 21 7.34 23.32 1.28
CA ALA A 21 8.67 23.81 1.65
C ALA A 21 9.69 22.67 1.79
N ALA A 22 9.26 21.49 2.24
CA ALA A 22 10.07 20.29 2.32
C ALA A 22 10.26 19.57 0.97
N GLY A 23 9.57 20.01 -0.09
CA GLY A 23 9.61 19.36 -1.41
C GLY A 23 8.91 17.99 -1.45
N LEU A 24 7.96 17.75 -0.54
CA LEU A 24 7.24 16.47 -0.40
C LEU A 24 5.91 16.41 -1.16
N VAL A 25 5.59 17.50 -1.87
CA VAL A 25 4.49 17.59 -2.83
C VAL A 25 5.00 18.23 -4.11
N ASP A 26 4.39 17.88 -5.22
CA ASP A 26 4.66 18.48 -6.52
C ASP A 26 3.63 19.58 -6.80
N THR A 27 4.05 20.85 -6.79
CA THR A 27 3.14 21.99 -7.02
C THR A 27 2.52 21.99 -8.42
N ARG A 28 3.07 21.22 -9.36
CA ARG A 28 2.48 21.03 -10.69
C ARG A 28 1.19 20.21 -10.65
N ASP A 29 0.99 19.40 -9.61
CA ASP A 29 -0.24 18.61 -9.44
C ASP A 29 -1.41 19.44 -8.90
N ASP A 30 -1.23 20.73 -8.58
CA ASP A 30 -2.31 21.57 -8.07
C ASP A 30 -3.50 21.63 -9.03
N ALA A 31 -3.23 21.69 -10.34
CA ALA A 31 -4.28 21.72 -11.36
C ALA A 31 -5.03 20.38 -11.54
N THR A 32 -4.57 19.29 -10.91
CA THR A 32 -5.20 17.96 -11.05
C THR A 32 -6.47 17.80 -10.20
N PHE A 33 -6.68 18.67 -9.21
CA PHE A 33 -7.82 18.62 -8.31
C PHE A 33 -8.65 19.92 -8.36
N PRO A 34 -10.00 19.85 -8.31
CA PRO A 34 -10.86 21.04 -8.36
C PRO A 34 -10.59 22.12 -7.30
N ASN A 35 -10.04 21.74 -6.13
CA ASN A 35 -9.66 22.68 -5.06
C ASN A 35 -8.14 22.65 -4.76
N GLY A 36 -7.33 22.33 -5.77
CA GLY A 36 -5.87 22.30 -5.64
C GLY A 36 -5.35 21.08 -4.90
N LEU A 37 -4.03 21.07 -4.68
CA LEU A 37 -3.28 20.02 -3.98
C LEU A 37 -3.90 19.64 -2.63
N LYS A 38 -4.54 20.59 -1.95
CA LYS A 38 -5.15 20.36 -0.64
C LYS A 38 -6.18 19.21 -0.68
N SER A 39 -6.98 19.11 -1.75
CA SER A 39 -7.95 18.01 -1.90
C SER A 39 -7.27 16.65 -2.06
N GLY A 40 -6.11 16.61 -2.70
CA GLY A 40 -5.34 15.39 -2.88
C GLY A 40 -4.63 14.94 -1.60
N VAL A 41 -4.05 15.88 -0.84
CA VAL A 41 -3.43 15.63 0.47
C VAL A 41 -4.49 15.28 1.53
N TYR A 42 -5.69 15.84 1.38
CA TYR A 42 -6.79 15.68 2.32
C TYR A 42 -8.08 15.25 1.61
N PRO A 43 -8.16 13.97 1.20
CA PRO A 43 -9.39 13.41 0.65
C PRO A 43 -10.58 13.66 1.59
N PRO A 44 -11.79 13.85 1.04
CA PRO A 44 -12.97 14.13 1.85
C PRO A 44 -13.23 13.06 2.92
N LEU A 45 -13.57 13.49 4.13
CA LEU A 45 -13.98 12.61 5.23
C LEU A 45 -15.35 13.03 5.77
N LEU A 46 -16.05 12.07 6.38
CA LEU A 46 -17.25 12.38 7.15
C LEU A 46 -16.84 13.01 8.49
N GLU A 47 -17.52 14.09 8.88
CA GLU A 47 -17.22 14.81 10.13
C GLU A 47 -15.74 15.25 10.22
N ASP A 48 -15.17 15.65 9.09
CA ASP A 48 -13.77 16.04 9.00
C ASP A 48 -13.42 17.23 9.92
N GLY A 49 -12.24 17.20 10.52
CA GLY A 49 -11.79 18.18 11.51
C GLY A 49 -12.51 18.14 12.86
N SER A 50 -13.55 17.31 13.03
CA SER A 50 -14.21 17.11 14.32
C SER A 50 -13.32 16.34 15.31
N ALA A 51 -13.82 16.11 16.53
CA ALA A 51 -13.14 15.25 17.50
C ALA A 51 -13.07 13.77 17.07
N CYS A 52 -13.96 13.32 16.18
CA CYS A 52 -14.01 11.94 15.70
C CYS A 52 -14.35 11.85 14.20
N PRO A 53 -13.42 12.23 13.30
CA PRO A 53 -13.65 12.09 11.87
C PRO A 53 -13.82 10.62 11.49
N LYS A 54 -14.72 10.35 10.53
CA LYS A 54 -15.11 9.01 10.10
C LYS A 54 -14.70 8.76 8.65
N LEU A 55 -14.40 7.50 8.36
CA LEU A 55 -14.14 7.04 6.99
C LEU A 55 -15.38 7.22 6.11
N PRO A 56 -15.21 7.61 4.83
CA PRO A 56 -16.32 7.81 3.90
C PRO A 56 -16.93 6.48 3.43
N GLN A 57 -16.19 5.38 3.54
CA GLN A 57 -16.62 4.04 3.18
C GLN A 57 -16.00 3.00 4.10
N THR A 58 -16.54 1.78 4.06
CA THR A 58 -15.98 0.66 4.83
C THR A 58 -14.78 0.04 4.10
N PHE A 59 -13.95 -0.68 4.85
CA PHE A 59 -12.87 -1.49 4.27
C PHE A 59 -13.39 -2.48 3.21
N PHE A 60 -14.51 -3.14 3.48
CA PHE A 60 -15.13 -4.12 2.56
C PHE A 60 -15.71 -3.53 1.28
N SER A 61 -15.91 -2.21 1.22
CA SER A 61 -16.36 -1.53 0.00
C SER A 61 -15.22 -0.87 -0.77
N ALA A 62 -14.05 -0.72 -0.17
CA ALA A 62 -12.94 -0.02 -0.79
C ALA A 62 -12.30 -0.87 -1.91
N PRO A 63 -11.83 -0.23 -2.99
CA PRO A 63 -10.99 -0.88 -3.98
C PRO A 63 -9.55 -1.00 -3.48
N GLY A 64 -8.84 -1.98 -4.01
CA GLY A 64 -7.43 -2.22 -3.68
C GLY A 64 -6.47 -1.33 -4.47
N SER A 65 -6.91 -0.62 -5.50
CA SER A 65 -6.10 0.37 -6.22
C SER A 65 -6.99 1.31 -7.02
N PHE A 66 -6.37 2.30 -7.66
CA PHE A 66 -7.04 3.28 -8.51
C PHE A 66 -7.86 2.62 -9.62
N PHE A 67 -8.91 3.28 -10.09
CA PHE A 67 -9.78 2.76 -11.13
C PHE A 67 -9.01 2.32 -12.39
N GLY A 68 -9.05 1.03 -12.70
CA GLY A 68 -8.29 0.40 -13.78
C GLY A 68 -6.95 -0.22 -13.37
N GLY A 69 -6.48 0.03 -12.16
CA GLY A 69 -5.37 -0.66 -11.49
C GLY A 69 -5.81 -1.96 -10.79
N HIS A 70 -4.86 -2.66 -10.16
CA HIS A 70 -5.12 -3.94 -9.51
C HIS A 70 -6.23 -3.86 -8.46
N HIS A 71 -7.09 -4.87 -8.39
CA HIS A 71 -8.19 -4.89 -7.41
C HIS A 71 -9.10 -3.63 -7.42
N SER A 72 -9.21 -2.91 -8.53
CA SER A 72 -9.96 -1.65 -8.64
C SER A 72 -11.48 -1.82 -8.78
N TYR A 73 -12.09 -2.44 -7.78
CA TYR A 73 -13.53 -2.74 -7.71
C TYR A 73 -13.99 -2.78 -6.24
N PRO A 74 -15.30 -2.63 -5.96
CA PRO A 74 -15.81 -2.72 -4.59
C PRO A 74 -15.41 -4.04 -3.93
N GLY A 75 -14.78 -3.97 -2.77
CA GLY A 75 -14.26 -5.15 -2.07
C GLY A 75 -12.93 -5.66 -2.60
N GLY A 76 -12.25 -4.92 -3.48
CA GLY A 76 -10.90 -5.25 -3.91
C GLY A 76 -9.84 -5.08 -2.82
N LEU A 77 -10.02 -4.11 -1.90
CA LEU A 77 -9.08 -3.90 -0.79
C LEU A 77 -8.93 -5.14 0.11
N PRO A 78 -10.01 -5.76 0.64
CA PRO A 78 -9.85 -6.98 1.43
C PRO A 78 -9.27 -8.16 0.62
N VAL A 79 -9.48 -8.22 -0.70
CA VAL A 79 -8.85 -9.25 -1.55
C VAL A 79 -7.34 -9.03 -1.64
N HIS A 80 -6.92 -7.79 -1.91
CA HIS A 80 -5.52 -7.39 -1.96
C HIS A 80 -4.82 -7.67 -0.62
N GLU A 81 -5.37 -7.18 0.50
CA GLU A 81 -4.77 -7.42 1.82
C GLU A 81 -4.73 -8.90 2.19
N SER A 82 -5.77 -9.67 1.83
CA SER A 82 -5.75 -11.12 2.11
C SER A 82 -4.62 -11.82 1.37
N PHE A 83 -4.35 -11.44 0.12
CA PHE A 83 -3.25 -12.02 -0.65
C PHE A 83 -1.89 -11.55 -0.10
N ASN A 84 -1.79 -10.27 0.28
CA ASN A 84 -0.58 -9.68 0.86
C ASN A 84 -0.23 -10.35 2.20
N ASP A 85 -1.18 -10.50 3.12
CA ASP A 85 -1.00 -11.19 4.42
C ASP A 85 -0.52 -12.64 4.23
N VAL A 86 -1.20 -13.41 3.37
CA VAL A 86 -0.83 -14.81 3.09
C VAL A 86 0.57 -14.87 2.48
N SER A 87 0.90 -13.96 1.56
CA SER A 87 2.23 -13.90 0.96
C SER A 87 3.30 -13.53 1.97
N SER A 88 3.04 -12.57 2.85
CA SER A 88 3.93 -12.09 3.91
C SER A 88 4.29 -13.23 4.87
N LEU A 89 3.29 -13.98 5.35
CA LEU A 89 3.49 -15.14 6.21
C LEU A 89 4.28 -16.25 5.50
N ASN A 90 3.93 -16.57 4.25
CA ASN A 90 4.67 -17.56 3.48
C ASN A 90 6.15 -17.16 3.25
N PHE A 91 6.43 -15.88 3.04
CA PHE A 91 7.80 -15.39 2.96
C PHE A 91 8.52 -15.50 4.30
N ALA A 92 7.87 -15.12 5.40
CA ALA A 92 8.43 -15.25 6.74
C ALA A 92 8.80 -16.70 7.08
N ASP A 93 7.90 -17.64 6.80
CA ASP A 93 8.11 -19.06 7.03
C ASP A 93 9.21 -19.63 6.14
N GLY A 94 9.25 -19.22 4.87
CA GLY A 94 10.35 -19.55 3.96
C GLY A 94 11.70 -19.10 4.50
N TYR A 95 11.80 -17.89 5.04
CA TYR A 95 13.05 -17.35 5.61
C TYR A 95 13.45 -18.09 6.89
N ARG A 96 12.50 -18.36 7.79
CA ARG A 96 12.75 -19.15 9.00
C ARG A 96 13.22 -20.56 8.65
N ARG A 97 12.61 -21.19 7.66
CA ARG A 97 12.99 -22.53 7.22
C ARG A 97 14.39 -22.60 6.61
N VAL A 98 14.72 -21.65 5.73
CA VAL A 98 15.97 -21.69 4.94
C VAL A 98 17.16 -21.16 5.74
N TYR A 99 16.95 -20.15 6.60
CA TYR A 99 18.03 -19.45 7.29
C TYR A 99 17.97 -19.54 8.82
N GLY A 100 16.88 -20.05 9.37
CA GLY A 100 16.60 -19.96 10.81
C GLY A 100 17.01 -21.14 11.65
N HIS A 101 17.75 -22.12 11.12
CA HIS A 101 18.15 -23.30 11.89
C HIS A 101 19.65 -23.54 11.81
N SER A 102 20.20 -24.16 12.85
CA SER A 102 21.59 -24.54 12.91
C SER A 102 21.80 -25.98 13.40
N GLU A 103 22.79 -26.67 12.83
CA GLU A 103 23.27 -27.96 13.29
C GLU A 103 24.78 -27.90 13.48
N GLY A 104 25.27 -28.36 14.64
CA GLY A 104 26.69 -28.21 14.98
C GLY A 104 27.18 -26.76 15.03
N GLY A 105 26.27 -25.78 15.20
CA GLY A 105 26.58 -24.35 15.20
C GLY A 105 26.71 -23.72 13.80
N LEU A 106 26.37 -24.44 12.74
CA LEU A 106 26.37 -23.92 11.37
C LEU A 106 24.95 -23.86 10.80
N PRO A 107 24.60 -22.82 10.00
CA PRO A 107 23.27 -22.73 9.39
C PRO A 107 22.94 -23.95 8.51
N VAL A 108 21.73 -24.46 8.65
CA VAL A 108 21.17 -25.53 7.83
C VAL A 108 19.74 -25.21 7.42
N ILE A 109 19.33 -25.75 6.27
CA ILE A 109 17.93 -25.70 5.85
C ILE A 109 17.15 -26.76 6.63
N ASP A 110 15.99 -26.44 7.19
CA ASP A 110 15.15 -27.48 7.79
C ASP A 110 14.47 -28.34 6.72
N LEU A 111 14.84 -29.62 6.74
CA LEU A 111 14.34 -30.66 5.85
C LEU A 111 13.40 -31.63 6.57
N SER A 112 12.92 -31.29 7.77
CA SER A 112 12.15 -32.20 8.63
C SER A 112 10.83 -32.69 8.00
N ASP A 113 10.14 -31.83 7.25
CA ASP A 113 8.98 -32.21 6.43
C ASP A 113 8.87 -31.32 5.18
N ALA A 114 9.15 -31.89 4.00
CA ALA A 114 9.08 -31.17 2.72
C ALA A 114 7.64 -30.97 2.20
N SER A 115 6.64 -31.55 2.86
CA SER A 115 5.23 -31.47 2.45
C SER A 115 4.48 -30.29 3.05
N VAL A 116 5.01 -29.67 4.10
CA VAL A 116 4.50 -28.43 4.72
C VAL A 116 5.51 -27.32 4.53
N LEU A 117 5.06 -26.07 4.36
CA LEU A 117 5.95 -24.91 4.20
C LEU A 117 6.56 -24.48 5.54
N GLU A 118 5.72 -24.43 6.58
CA GLU A 118 6.10 -24.06 7.94
C GLU A 118 7.01 -25.13 8.58
N SER A 119 8.10 -24.68 9.18
CA SER A 119 8.95 -25.54 10.00
C SER A 119 8.26 -25.81 11.34
N GLY A 120 8.09 -27.08 11.71
CA GLY A 120 7.59 -27.45 13.04
C GLY A 120 8.60 -27.20 14.16
N LYS A 121 9.82 -26.75 13.84
CA LYS A 121 10.88 -26.43 14.80
C LYS A 121 10.93 -24.92 15.04
N PRO A 122 11.10 -24.45 16.28
CA PRO A 122 11.42 -23.05 16.53
C PRO A 122 12.69 -22.62 15.78
N ALA A 123 12.68 -21.42 15.20
CA ALA A 123 13.85 -20.84 14.57
C ALA A 123 14.81 -20.25 15.63
N ASP A 124 16.11 -20.36 15.37
CA ASP A 124 17.22 -19.80 16.15
C ASP A 124 17.41 -18.28 15.86
N ILE A 125 16.72 -17.76 14.85
CA ILE A 125 16.74 -16.34 14.44
C ILE A 125 15.41 -15.65 14.77
N PHE A 126 15.44 -14.33 14.92
CA PHE A 126 14.25 -13.52 15.13
C PHE A 126 13.79 -12.86 13.82
N LEU A 127 12.53 -13.11 13.45
CA LEU A 127 11.78 -12.38 12.44
C LEU A 127 10.40 -12.08 13.03
N GLY A 128 10.05 -10.80 13.13
CA GLY A 128 8.89 -10.36 13.91
C GLY A 128 7.55 -10.77 13.29
N GLU A 129 6.92 -11.83 13.82
CA GLU A 129 5.62 -12.33 13.35
C GLU A 129 4.54 -11.24 13.36
N ASP A 130 4.45 -10.50 14.47
CA ASP A 130 3.49 -9.41 14.59
C ASP A 130 3.70 -8.31 13.53
N ILE A 131 4.95 -8.08 13.10
CA ILE A 131 5.25 -7.12 12.03
C ILE A 131 4.84 -7.70 10.68
N MET A 132 5.15 -8.98 10.43
CA MET A 132 4.78 -9.66 9.18
C MET A 132 3.26 -9.74 8.98
N ILE A 133 2.48 -9.73 10.07
CA ILE A 133 1.00 -9.67 10.03
C ILE A 133 0.50 -8.22 9.99
N ALA A 134 1.01 -7.34 10.84
CA ALA A 134 0.43 -6.02 11.00
C ALA A 134 0.83 -5.05 9.88
N ALA A 135 2.03 -5.17 9.30
CA ALA A 135 2.49 -4.26 8.27
C ALA A 135 1.59 -4.31 7.01
N PRO A 136 1.27 -5.49 6.42
CA PRO A 136 0.33 -5.54 5.31
C PRO A 136 -1.03 -4.95 5.66
N ILE A 137 -1.71 -5.45 6.69
CA ILE A 137 -3.04 -4.97 7.11
C ILE A 137 -3.11 -3.43 7.23
N TRP A 138 -2.05 -2.78 7.72
CA TRP A 138 -2.05 -1.34 7.96
C TRP A 138 -1.62 -0.48 6.77
N HIS A 139 -0.80 -0.98 5.84
CA HIS A 139 -0.16 -0.12 4.83
C HIS A 139 -1.18 0.58 3.92
N ASP A 140 -2.28 -0.09 3.65
CA ASP A 140 -3.32 0.33 2.72
C ASP A 140 -4.64 0.73 3.38
N TRP A 141 -4.67 0.81 4.70
CA TRP A 141 -5.86 1.23 5.45
C TRP A 141 -6.50 2.51 4.88
N ALA A 142 -5.69 3.47 4.43
CA ALA A 142 -6.13 4.73 3.85
C ALA A 142 -6.80 4.61 2.46
N LYS A 143 -6.71 3.47 1.77
CA LYS A 143 -7.49 3.19 0.54
C LYS A 143 -8.99 3.32 0.78
N SER A 144 -9.43 3.06 2.00
CA SER A 144 -10.81 3.33 2.47
C SER A 144 -11.19 4.82 2.50
N MET A 145 -10.26 5.75 2.27
CA MET A 145 -10.55 7.19 2.14
C MET A 145 -10.15 7.79 0.79
N VAL A 146 -9.09 7.31 0.14
CA VAL A 146 -8.61 7.92 -1.12
C VAL A 146 -9.44 7.45 -2.31
N PHE A 147 -9.88 6.19 -2.34
CA PHE A 147 -10.61 5.63 -3.48
C PHE A 147 -12.13 5.59 -3.22
N GLN A 148 -12.73 6.76 -3.05
CA GLN A 148 -14.16 6.88 -2.83
C GLN A 148 -14.93 6.67 -4.13
N TRP A 149 -16.08 5.99 -4.06
CA TRP A 149 -16.92 5.74 -5.24
C TRP A 149 -17.67 6.99 -5.70
N ASN A 150 -17.57 7.30 -7.00
CA ASN A 150 -18.42 8.25 -7.68
C ASN A 150 -19.77 7.61 -8.06
N SER A 151 -20.77 8.41 -8.38
CA SER A 151 -22.11 7.92 -8.77
C SER A 151 -22.12 7.07 -10.04
N ASP A 152 -21.11 7.21 -10.90
CA ASP A 152 -20.94 6.43 -12.13
C ASP A 152 -20.15 5.13 -11.93
N GLY A 153 -19.81 4.78 -10.69
CA GLY A 153 -19.06 3.57 -10.35
C GLY A 153 -17.55 3.66 -10.66
N SER A 154 -17.04 4.83 -11.01
CA SER A 154 -15.61 5.16 -10.99
C SER A 154 -15.16 5.60 -9.58
N GLU A 155 -13.88 5.93 -9.42
CA GLU A 155 -13.29 6.31 -8.14
C GLU A 155 -12.81 7.76 -8.13
N PHE A 156 -12.74 8.34 -6.94
CA PHE A 156 -12.02 9.59 -6.69
C PHE A 156 -10.54 9.42 -7.04
N GLN A 157 -9.98 10.41 -7.72
CA GLN A 157 -8.59 10.37 -8.16
C GLN A 157 -7.65 10.50 -6.96
N GLU A 158 -6.67 9.60 -6.85
CA GLU A 158 -5.63 9.69 -5.84
C GLU A 158 -4.51 10.65 -6.26
N LEU A 159 -3.96 11.40 -5.29
CA LEU A 159 -2.75 12.20 -5.47
C LEU A 159 -1.52 11.31 -5.26
N ASN A 160 -0.54 11.40 -6.15
CA ASN A 160 0.78 10.82 -5.90
C ASN A 160 1.70 11.87 -5.26
N PHE A 161 2.13 11.65 -4.01
CA PHE A 161 3.02 12.55 -3.28
C PHE A 161 4.00 11.81 -2.35
N GLY A 162 4.65 12.50 -1.41
CA GLY A 162 5.79 11.98 -0.66
C GLY A 162 7.13 12.38 -1.26
N GLY A 163 7.11 13.30 -2.23
CA GLY A 163 8.22 13.85 -3.00
C GLY A 163 7.69 14.79 -4.08
N ASN A 164 8.58 15.55 -4.70
CA ASN A 164 8.26 16.42 -5.85
C ASN A 164 8.56 15.72 -7.19
N GLY A 165 9.19 14.54 -7.17
CA GLY A 165 9.49 13.73 -8.34
C GLY A 165 10.67 14.22 -9.18
N GLN A 166 11.42 15.21 -8.68
CA GLN A 166 12.59 15.77 -9.34
C GLN A 166 13.83 15.71 -8.46
N THR A 167 13.76 16.19 -7.21
CA THR A 167 14.93 16.41 -6.33
C THR A 167 14.83 15.67 -5.00
N ASP A 168 14.14 14.54 -5.00
CA ASP A 168 13.72 13.84 -3.79
C ASP A 168 14.88 13.17 -3.02
N ASN A 169 16.04 12.99 -3.66
CA ASN A 169 17.20 12.34 -3.04
C ASN A 169 18.09 13.38 -2.35
N TYR A 170 17.65 13.89 -1.18
CA TYR A 170 18.36 14.91 -0.41
C TYR A 170 18.70 16.17 -1.25
N GLY A 171 17.82 16.56 -2.17
CA GLY A 171 18.02 17.67 -3.11
C GLY A 171 18.65 17.27 -4.44
N ALA A 172 19.19 16.05 -4.57
CA ALA A 172 19.63 15.48 -5.84
C ALA A 172 18.49 14.77 -6.58
N ALA A 173 18.74 14.43 -7.85
CA ALA A 173 17.76 13.78 -8.71
C ALA A 173 17.16 12.52 -8.06
N GLY A 174 15.83 12.45 -8.00
CA GLY A 174 15.12 11.34 -7.40
C GLY A 174 13.61 11.51 -7.52
N ASN A 175 12.89 10.39 -7.46
CA ASN A 175 11.44 10.37 -7.43
C ASN A 175 10.95 9.43 -6.34
N SER A 176 10.24 9.97 -5.38
CA SER A 176 9.60 9.29 -4.24
C SER A 176 8.09 9.50 -4.22
N LYS A 177 7.49 9.99 -5.32
CA LYS A 177 6.03 10.08 -5.44
C LYS A 177 5.44 8.67 -5.40
N THR A 178 4.45 8.47 -4.52
CA THR A 178 3.62 7.26 -4.44
C THR A 178 2.18 7.63 -4.06
N GLY A 179 1.25 6.68 -4.09
CA GLY A 179 -0.16 6.90 -3.78
C GLY A 179 -0.37 7.53 -2.40
N ALA A 180 -1.29 8.49 -2.32
CA ALA A 180 -1.58 9.21 -1.09
C ALA A 180 -1.93 8.32 0.09
N HIS A 181 -2.61 7.19 -0.15
CA HIS A 181 -2.96 6.23 0.88
C HIS A 181 -1.76 5.85 1.74
N HIS A 182 -0.60 5.65 1.12
CA HIS A 182 0.59 5.17 1.81
C HIS A 182 1.03 6.13 2.93
N MET A 183 1.20 7.42 2.61
CA MET A 183 1.59 8.43 3.59
C MET A 183 0.48 8.70 4.63
N ILE A 184 -0.79 8.60 4.23
CA ILE A 184 -1.90 8.83 5.13
C ILE A 184 -2.07 7.65 6.12
N SER A 185 -1.91 6.42 5.66
CA SER A 185 -1.88 5.22 6.50
C SER A 185 -0.76 5.31 7.54
N ALA A 186 0.44 5.70 7.10
CA ALA A 186 1.59 5.90 8.00
C ALA A 186 1.35 7.06 8.99
N ALA A 187 0.74 8.16 8.55
CA ALA A 187 0.39 9.28 9.44
C ALA A 187 -0.59 8.84 10.54
N GLU A 188 -1.58 8.01 10.20
CA GLU A 188 -2.50 7.45 11.19
C GLU A 188 -1.78 6.50 12.16
N ALA A 189 -0.92 5.61 11.66
CA ALA A 189 -0.13 4.69 12.48
C ALA A 189 0.78 5.45 13.46
N MET A 190 1.53 6.45 12.96
CA MET A 190 2.35 7.34 13.77
C MET A 190 1.53 8.10 14.82
N LYS A 191 0.37 8.65 14.43
CA LYS A 191 -0.46 9.40 15.36
C LYS A 191 -1.00 8.55 16.51
N ARG A 192 -1.21 7.27 16.25
CA ARG A 192 -1.63 6.27 17.24
C ARG A 192 -0.48 5.71 18.08
N GLY A 193 0.76 6.06 17.76
CA GLY A 193 1.95 5.62 18.49
C GLY A 193 2.32 4.17 18.20
N LEU A 194 2.05 3.67 16.99
CA LEU A 194 2.53 2.36 16.57
C LEU A 194 4.08 2.35 16.56
N PRO A 195 4.73 1.22 16.90
CA PRO A 195 6.17 1.18 17.09
C PRO A 195 6.94 1.46 15.77
N PRO A 196 8.13 2.09 15.83
CA PRO A 196 8.87 2.47 14.63
C PRO A 196 9.21 1.34 13.67
N ASP A 197 9.54 0.14 14.16
CA ASP A 197 9.85 -1.01 13.29
C ASP A 197 8.62 -1.45 12.49
N LEU A 198 7.43 -1.46 13.10
CA LEU A 198 6.19 -1.71 12.39
C LEU A 198 5.89 -0.61 11.35
N VAL A 199 5.98 0.67 11.71
CA VAL A 199 5.66 1.78 10.79
C VAL A 199 6.64 1.82 9.61
N ILE A 200 7.93 1.55 9.84
CA ILE A 200 8.93 1.49 8.76
C ILE A 200 8.70 0.26 7.87
N ALA A 201 8.37 -0.90 8.46
CA ALA A 201 7.98 -2.07 7.68
C ALA A 201 6.75 -1.77 6.81
N GLN A 202 5.69 -1.20 7.40
CA GLN A 202 4.47 -0.77 6.71
C GLN A 202 4.77 0.13 5.50
N VAL A 203 5.59 1.18 5.66
CA VAL A 203 5.93 2.07 4.52
C VAL A 203 6.93 1.47 3.54
N SER A 204 7.39 0.24 3.76
CA SER A 204 8.30 -0.44 2.82
C SER A 204 7.55 -1.20 1.72
N ALA A 205 6.21 -1.25 1.75
CA ALA A 205 5.37 -1.97 0.78
C ALA A 205 5.71 -1.66 -0.68
N HIS A 206 5.63 -0.38 -1.07
CA HIS A 206 5.84 0.02 -2.47
C HIS A 206 7.33 0.21 -2.85
N SER A 207 8.22 0.16 -1.87
CA SER A 207 9.67 0.14 -2.06
C SER A 207 10.34 -0.10 -0.73
N HIS A 208 11.36 -0.95 -0.71
CA HIS A 208 12.20 -1.12 0.47
C HIS A 208 13.53 -0.40 0.33
N THR A 209 14.26 -0.33 1.45
CA THR A 209 15.62 0.17 1.49
C THR A 209 16.57 -0.76 0.73
N ILE A 210 17.16 -0.20 -0.32
CA ILE A 210 18.40 -0.65 -0.95
C ILE A 210 19.36 0.54 -0.98
N PRO A 211 20.68 0.34 -1.17
CA PRO A 211 21.65 1.40 -0.97
C PRO A 211 21.35 2.74 -1.68
N ASP A 212 20.75 2.72 -2.87
CA ASP A 212 20.48 3.94 -3.64
C ASP A 212 19.02 4.44 -3.56
N ASN A 213 18.22 3.92 -2.61
CA ASN A 213 16.77 4.14 -2.62
C ASN A 213 16.14 4.45 -1.25
N GLU A 214 16.94 4.55 -0.17
CA GLU A 214 16.45 4.86 1.17
C GLU A 214 15.65 6.16 1.24
N PHE A 215 16.02 7.17 0.44
CA PHE A 215 15.38 8.49 0.45
C PHE A 215 13.86 8.40 0.22
N LYS A 216 13.37 7.40 -0.52
CA LYS A 216 11.92 7.19 -0.70
C LYS A 216 11.22 6.93 0.61
N VAL A 217 11.66 5.90 1.34
CA VAL A 217 11.11 5.52 2.64
C VAL A 217 11.24 6.65 3.65
N VAL A 218 12.38 7.33 3.66
CA VAL A 218 12.61 8.51 4.52
C VAL A 218 11.62 9.64 4.20
N ASN A 219 11.41 9.97 2.93
CA ASN A 219 10.48 11.03 2.55
C ASN A 219 9.02 10.66 2.87
N TRP A 220 8.65 9.38 2.75
CA TRP A 220 7.32 8.90 3.14
C TRP A 220 7.08 9.04 4.64
N LEU A 221 8.04 8.61 5.47
CA LEU A 221 7.99 8.77 6.93
C LEU A 221 7.97 10.25 7.33
N HIS A 222 8.75 11.08 6.65
CA HIS A 222 8.78 12.52 6.90
C HIS A 222 7.44 13.19 6.56
N THR A 223 6.86 12.82 5.41
CA THR A 223 5.53 13.27 4.99
C THR A 223 4.47 12.85 5.99
N ALA A 224 4.47 11.58 6.39
CA ALA A 224 3.55 11.04 7.39
C ALA A 224 3.65 11.76 8.74
N ALA A 225 4.87 12.07 9.19
CA ALA A 225 5.11 12.80 10.44
C ALA A 225 4.59 14.23 10.40
N ILE A 226 4.76 14.93 9.27
CA ILE A 226 4.19 16.27 9.03
C ILE A 226 2.66 16.21 9.10
N LEU A 227 2.03 15.23 8.41
CA LEU A 227 0.57 15.02 8.45
C LEU A 227 0.07 14.69 9.87
N ALA A 228 0.82 13.87 10.62
CA ALA A 228 0.50 13.50 12.00
C ALA A 228 0.77 14.63 13.02
N ARG A 229 1.50 15.68 12.59
CA ARG A 229 1.98 16.81 13.42
C ARG A 229 2.84 16.32 14.58
N ILE A 230 3.86 15.51 14.28
CA ILE A 230 4.83 14.99 15.25
C ILE A 230 6.26 15.22 14.79
N ASP A 231 7.22 15.18 15.71
CA ASP A 231 8.65 15.13 15.37
C ASP A 231 9.06 13.67 15.14
N PRO A 232 9.40 13.26 13.90
CA PRO A 232 9.73 11.87 13.60
C PRO A 232 11.04 11.41 14.23
N VAL A 233 11.96 12.32 14.54
CA VAL A 233 13.23 11.97 15.20
C VAL A 233 13.00 11.76 16.69
N ALA A 234 12.27 12.66 17.34
CA ALA A 234 11.95 12.52 18.76
C ALA A 234 11.10 11.27 19.05
N GLN A 235 10.27 10.83 18.10
CA GLN A 235 9.45 9.64 18.20
C GLN A 235 10.15 8.36 17.70
N GLY A 236 11.38 8.46 17.19
CA GLY A 236 12.18 7.30 16.76
C GLY A 236 11.80 6.70 15.41
N TYR A 237 10.97 7.36 14.60
CA TYR A 237 10.64 6.94 13.23
C TYR A 237 11.74 7.29 12.22
N LEU A 238 12.51 8.34 12.49
CA LEU A 238 13.67 8.76 11.71
C LEU A 238 14.85 9.07 12.63
N SER A 239 16.05 9.14 12.06
CA SER A 239 17.24 9.64 12.74
C SER A 239 17.93 10.71 11.88
N ARG A 240 18.95 11.37 12.43
CA ARG A 240 19.80 12.28 11.66
C ARG A 240 21.21 11.73 11.52
N ASP A 241 21.79 11.82 10.32
CA ASP A 241 23.21 11.55 10.12
C ASP A 241 24.10 12.74 10.53
N ALA A 242 25.41 12.58 10.36
CA ALA A 242 26.39 13.61 10.69
C ALA A 242 26.25 14.91 9.86
N GLN A 243 25.56 14.85 8.72
CA GLN A 243 25.24 16.00 7.87
C GLN A 243 23.86 16.59 8.18
N GLY A 244 23.15 16.03 9.17
CA GLY A 244 21.81 16.45 9.57
C GLY A 244 20.68 15.91 8.68
N ARG A 245 21.00 15.03 7.71
CA ARG A 245 20.01 14.43 6.81
C ARG A 245 19.18 13.40 7.57
N LEU A 246 17.88 13.35 7.29
CA LEU A 246 17.00 12.33 7.83
C LEU A 246 17.39 10.95 7.25
N ARG A 247 17.48 9.92 8.08
CA ARG A 247 17.81 8.53 7.70
C ARG A 247 16.89 7.57 8.43
N LEU A 248 16.82 6.31 7.98
CA LEU A 248 16.18 5.28 8.79
C LEU A 248 16.91 5.12 10.13
N PRO A 249 16.19 4.99 11.25
CA PRO A 249 16.78 4.85 12.57
C PRO A 249 17.44 3.47 12.75
N PRO A 250 18.53 3.38 13.52
CA PRO A 250 19.18 2.12 13.82
C PRO A 250 18.41 1.35 14.91
N LEU A 251 17.27 0.78 14.55
CA LEU A 251 16.41 0.03 15.46
C LEU A 251 17.04 -1.29 15.93
N ARG A 252 16.53 -1.84 17.04
CA ARG A 252 17.07 -3.06 17.68
C ARG A 252 18.57 -2.88 17.97
N HIS A 253 19.40 -3.84 17.54
CA HIS A 253 20.85 -3.81 17.70
C HIS A 253 21.59 -3.12 16.54
N LEU A 254 20.88 -2.56 15.55
CA LEU A 254 21.53 -1.89 14.40
C LEU A 254 22.35 -0.66 14.82
N GLY A 255 22.17 -0.15 16.05
CA GLY A 255 22.94 0.97 16.59
C GLY A 255 24.34 0.62 17.09
N GLU A 256 24.70 -0.66 17.21
CA GLU A 256 26.03 -1.08 17.67
C GLU A 256 27.13 -0.72 16.67
N VAL A 257 26.79 -0.66 15.39
CA VAL A 257 27.67 -0.18 14.31
C VAL A 257 26.96 0.94 13.57
N ASN A 258 27.61 2.08 13.40
CA ASN A 258 27.05 3.17 12.61
C ASN A 258 27.16 2.86 11.11
N LEU A 259 26.18 2.12 10.59
CA LEU A 259 26.09 1.72 9.18
C LEU A 259 26.07 2.94 8.25
N ASN A 260 25.37 4.01 8.63
CA ASN A 260 25.28 5.25 7.84
C ASN A 260 26.63 5.99 7.70
N ALA A 261 27.58 5.75 8.61
CA ALA A 261 28.93 6.30 8.53
C ALA A 261 29.87 5.49 7.62
N ALA A 262 29.52 4.24 7.30
CA ALA A 262 30.33 3.39 6.43
C ALA A 262 30.31 3.87 4.98
N SER A 263 29.16 4.31 4.47
CA SER A 263 29.03 4.97 3.18
C SER A 263 27.73 5.81 3.10
N PRO A 264 27.64 6.79 2.19
CA PRO A 264 26.42 7.58 1.99
C PRO A 264 25.19 6.75 1.58
N SER A 265 25.41 5.59 0.95
CA SER A 265 24.36 4.68 0.47
C SER A 265 24.03 3.57 1.46
N GLN A 266 24.87 3.32 2.46
CA GLN A 266 24.57 2.31 3.46
C GLN A 266 23.42 2.77 4.38
N THR A 267 22.48 1.87 4.68
CA THR A 267 21.25 2.13 5.43
C THR A 267 21.04 1.11 6.54
N ASN A 268 20.17 1.45 7.50
CA ASN A 268 19.64 0.54 8.51
C ASN A 268 18.51 -0.30 7.91
N LEU A 269 18.66 -1.63 7.94
CA LEU A 269 17.74 -2.57 7.30
C LEU A 269 17.33 -3.65 8.30
N LEU A 270 16.03 -3.82 8.51
CA LEU A 270 15.45 -5.02 9.09
C LEU A 270 14.92 -5.91 7.97
N ALA A 271 14.97 -7.23 8.16
CA ALA A 271 14.55 -8.18 7.13
C ALA A 271 13.06 -8.05 6.78
N GLU A 272 12.24 -7.64 7.75
CA GLU A 272 10.82 -7.40 7.58
C GLU A 272 10.50 -6.35 6.49
N TYR A 273 11.39 -5.38 6.27
CA TYR A 273 11.16 -4.29 5.30
C TYR A 273 11.10 -4.80 3.85
N PRO A 274 12.12 -5.48 3.30
CA PRO A 274 12.05 -6.05 1.96
C PRO A 274 11.06 -7.20 1.86
N LEU A 275 10.82 -7.96 2.94
CA LEU A 275 9.83 -9.04 2.90
C LEU A 275 8.41 -8.52 2.72
N HIS A 276 8.06 -7.42 3.38
CA HIS A 276 6.77 -6.77 3.14
C HIS A 276 6.67 -6.19 1.73
N ALA A 277 7.75 -5.61 1.21
CA ALA A 277 7.77 -5.13 -0.17
C ALA A 277 7.53 -6.25 -1.20
N LEU A 278 8.03 -7.46 -0.91
CA LEU A 278 7.80 -8.64 -1.75
C LEU A 278 6.38 -9.17 -1.60
N SER A 279 5.79 -9.11 -0.40
CA SER A 279 4.42 -9.57 -0.17
C SER A 279 3.37 -8.69 -0.85
N ASP A 280 3.65 -7.40 -1.02
CA ASP A 280 2.83 -6.42 -1.77
C ASP A 280 2.98 -6.51 -3.31
N ALA A 281 3.87 -7.38 -3.82
CA ALA A 281 4.21 -7.42 -5.24
C ALA A 281 3.16 -8.13 -6.14
N ASP A 282 1.94 -8.36 -5.66
CA ASP A 282 0.88 -9.06 -6.39
C ASP A 282 0.44 -8.34 -7.68
N SER A 283 0.64 -7.02 -7.72
CA SER A 283 0.49 -6.12 -8.86
C SER A 283 1.10 -6.67 -10.15
N THR A 284 2.19 -7.44 -10.03
CA THR A 284 2.85 -8.16 -11.13
C THR A 284 1.88 -8.99 -11.97
N LEU A 285 0.88 -9.62 -11.35
CA LEU A 285 -0.18 -10.38 -12.05
C LEU A 285 -1.49 -9.59 -12.12
N THR A 286 -1.88 -8.93 -11.03
CA THR A 286 -3.24 -8.40 -10.83
C THR A 286 -3.50 -7.16 -11.70
N GLU A 287 -2.49 -6.35 -12.01
CA GLU A 287 -2.60 -5.18 -12.89
C GLU A 287 -2.76 -5.56 -14.39
N PRO A 288 -1.96 -6.50 -14.94
CA PRO A 288 -2.26 -7.08 -16.25
C PRO A 288 -3.64 -7.75 -16.31
N ALA A 289 -4.04 -8.47 -15.25
CA ALA A 289 -5.31 -9.18 -15.20
C ALA A 289 -6.51 -8.24 -15.38
N VAL A 290 -6.59 -7.17 -14.57
CA VAL A 290 -7.70 -6.21 -14.69
C VAL A 290 -7.70 -5.49 -16.04
N THR A 291 -6.53 -5.22 -16.63
CA THR A 291 -6.44 -4.56 -17.94
C THR A 291 -7.01 -5.46 -19.04
N ILE A 292 -6.64 -6.75 -19.03
CA ILE A 292 -7.15 -7.75 -19.98
C ILE A 292 -8.64 -7.99 -19.77
N ASP A 293 -9.07 -8.16 -18.52
CA ASP A 293 -10.46 -8.44 -18.22
C ASP A 293 -11.38 -7.27 -18.55
N GLN A 294 -10.93 -6.03 -18.42
CA GLN A 294 -11.73 -4.91 -18.90
C GLN A 294 -12.05 -4.99 -20.40
N VAL A 295 -11.14 -5.53 -21.21
CA VAL A 295 -11.44 -5.79 -22.64
C VAL A 295 -12.47 -6.91 -22.76
N ILE A 296 -12.25 -8.03 -22.07
CA ILE A 296 -13.13 -9.21 -22.10
C ILE A 296 -14.55 -8.86 -21.64
N LEU A 297 -14.69 -8.16 -20.51
CA LEU A 297 -15.97 -7.76 -19.95
C LEU A 297 -16.71 -6.80 -20.88
N ARG A 298 -16.02 -5.83 -21.50
CA ARG A 298 -16.64 -4.96 -22.51
C ARG A 298 -17.11 -5.75 -23.74
N THR A 299 -16.36 -6.76 -24.17
CA THR A 299 -16.76 -7.66 -25.27
C THR A 299 -18.02 -8.47 -24.93
N LEU A 300 -18.12 -8.99 -23.70
CA LEU A 300 -19.22 -9.86 -23.29
C LEU A 300 -20.46 -9.11 -22.80
N ALA A 301 -20.32 -7.86 -22.33
CA ALA A 301 -21.40 -7.07 -21.73
C ALA A 301 -22.72 -7.05 -22.55
N PRO A 302 -22.71 -6.93 -23.89
CA PRO A 302 -23.95 -6.95 -24.67
C PRO A 302 -24.73 -8.27 -24.56
N GLU A 303 -24.04 -9.41 -24.41
CA GLU A 303 -24.68 -10.72 -24.19
C GLU A 303 -25.43 -10.77 -22.84
N PHE A 304 -25.02 -9.92 -21.90
CA PHE A 304 -25.62 -9.76 -20.57
C PHE A 304 -26.55 -8.56 -20.45
N GLY A 305 -26.84 -7.86 -21.56
CA GLY A 305 -27.79 -6.74 -21.59
C GLY A 305 -27.20 -5.40 -21.13
N PHE A 306 -25.88 -5.27 -21.07
CA PHE A 306 -25.20 -4.03 -20.70
C PHE A 306 -24.49 -3.42 -21.91
N ASP A 307 -24.63 -2.12 -22.10
CA ASP A 307 -23.85 -1.35 -23.08
C ASP A 307 -22.59 -0.78 -22.41
N PRO A 308 -21.37 -1.17 -22.81
CA PRO A 308 -20.13 -0.67 -22.21
C PRO A 308 -19.86 0.82 -22.45
N ASN A 309 -20.68 1.51 -23.24
CA ASN A 309 -20.64 2.97 -23.39
C ASN A 309 -21.56 3.70 -22.41
N GLN A 310 -22.51 3.00 -21.78
CA GLN A 310 -23.32 3.54 -20.68
C GLN A 310 -22.57 3.36 -19.36
N VAL A 311 -21.50 4.16 -19.17
CA VAL A 311 -20.49 4.02 -18.10
C VAL A 311 -21.10 3.67 -16.73
N ALA A 312 -22.06 4.47 -16.25
CA ALA A 312 -22.65 4.25 -14.93
C ALA A 312 -23.40 2.91 -14.83
N ALA A 313 -24.18 2.54 -15.85
CA ALA A 313 -24.92 1.29 -15.86
C ALA A 313 -23.98 0.08 -16.02
N TYR A 314 -22.97 0.21 -16.87
CA TYR A 314 -21.95 -0.81 -17.10
C TYR A 314 -21.10 -1.07 -15.84
N ASN A 315 -20.58 -0.01 -15.22
CA ASN A 315 -19.74 -0.14 -14.03
C ASN A 315 -20.53 -0.71 -12.86
N ASN A 316 -21.64 -0.07 -12.49
CA ASN A 316 -22.40 -0.45 -11.31
C ASN A 316 -23.19 -1.76 -11.47
N GLY A 317 -23.66 -2.05 -12.69
CA GLY A 317 -24.51 -3.22 -12.96
C GLY A 317 -23.77 -4.45 -13.48
N PHE A 318 -22.55 -4.29 -14.02
CA PHE A 318 -21.85 -5.40 -14.66
C PHE A 318 -20.38 -5.51 -14.27
N ARG A 319 -19.51 -4.56 -14.65
CA ARG A 319 -18.06 -4.63 -14.39
C ARG A 319 -17.76 -4.83 -12.91
N ASN A 320 -18.23 -3.93 -12.06
CA ASN A 320 -17.91 -3.95 -10.63
C ASN A 320 -18.50 -5.21 -9.97
N PRO A 321 -19.79 -5.58 -10.15
CA PRO A 321 -20.30 -6.85 -9.62
C PRO A 321 -19.53 -8.08 -10.11
N VAL A 322 -19.18 -8.14 -11.40
CA VAL A 322 -18.40 -9.27 -11.93
C VAL A 322 -17.05 -9.38 -11.23
N LEU A 323 -16.30 -8.28 -11.14
CA LEU A 323 -14.97 -8.28 -10.51
C LEU A 323 -15.03 -8.47 -8.99
N SER A 324 -16.03 -7.94 -8.29
CA SER A 324 -16.20 -8.12 -6.85
C SER A 324 -16.43 -9.59 -6.45
N PHE A 325 -17.10 -10.38 -7.31
CA PHE A 325 -17.43 -11.77 -7.00
C PHE A 325 -16.50 -12.80 -7.62
N LEU A 326 -15.86 -12.46 -8.75
CA LEU A 326 -15.00 -13.39 -9.46
C LEU A 326 -13.53 -12.99 -9.38
N THR A 327 -13.20 -11.73 -9.10
CA THR A 327 -11.85 -11.14 -9.21
C THR A 327 -11.30 -11.14 -10.64
N ALA A 328 -10.37 -10.23 -10.93
CA ALA A 328 -9.73 -10.16 -12.25
C ALA A 328 -8.76 -11.34 -12.46
N GLU A 329 -8.07 -11.74 -11.40
CA GLU A 329 -7.05 -12.77 -11.43
C GLU A 329 -7.66 -14.12 -11.83
N ARG A 330 -8.80 -14.47 -11.23
CA ARG A 330 -9.53 -15.69 -11.57
C ARG A 330 -10.03 -15.65 -13.01
N LEU A 331 -10.59 -14.53 -13.44
CA LEU A 331 -11.15 -14.38 -14.78
C LEU A 331 -10.05 -14.49 -15.85
N LEU A 332 -8.89 -13.86 -15.62
CA LEU A 332 -7.71 -14.04 -16.46
C LEU A 332 -7.30 -15.52 -16.55
N ILE A 333 -7.21 -16.22 -15.42
CA ILE A 333 -6.84 -17.65 -15.39
C ILE A 333 -7.87 -18.49 -16.15
N VAL A 334 -9.17 -18.25 -15.95
CA VAL A 334 -10.25 -18.94 -16.67
C VAL A 334 -10.17 -18.66 -18.17
N TYR A 335 -9.99 -17.40 -18.56
CA TYR A 335 -9.85 -17.01 -19.96
C TYR A 335 -8.66 -17.70 -20.62
N GLY A 336 -7.50 -17.73 -19.96
CA GLY A 336 -6.29 -18.38 -20.47
C GLY A 336 -6.46 -19.90 -20.71
N ASN A 337 -7.35 -20.56 -19.98
CA ASN A 337 -7.56 -22.01 -20.06
C ASN A 337 -8.82 -22.43 -20.83
N SER A 338 -9.80 -21.54 -20.99
CA SER A 338 -11.13 -21.89 -21.52
C SER A 338 -11.74 -20.81 -22.43
N GLY A 339 -10.98 -19.77 -22.76
CA GLY A 339 -11.41 -18.68 -23.64
C GLY A 339 -12.65 -17.93 -23.13
N LEU A 340 -13.34 -17.25 -24.04
CA LEU A 340 -14.56 -16.50 -23.73
C LEU A 340 -15.68 -17.40 -23.19
N ASP A 341 -15.76 -18.67 -23.62
CA ASP A 341 -16.78 -19.60 -23.14
C ASP A 341 -16.62 -19.90 -21.65
N GLY A 342 -15.39 -20.07 -21.16
CA GLY A 342 -15.11 -20.21 -19.73
C GLY A 342 -15.55 -18.98 -18.94
N VAL A 343 -15.22 -17.78 -19.43
CA VAL A 343 -15.61 -16.52 -18.78
C VAL A 343 -17.14 -16.37 -18.76
N ARG A 344 -17.84 -16.66 -19.88
CA ARG A 344 -19.31 -16.66 -19.93
C ARG A 344 -19.92 -17.59 -18.91
N VAL A 345 -19.34 -18.77 -18.71
CA VAL A 345 -19.82 -19.73 -17.70
C VAL A 345 -19.73 -19.13 -16.30
N GLU A 346 -18.63 -18.47 -15.94
CA GLU A 346 -18.50 -17.81 -14.64
C GLU A 346 -19.48 -16.63 -14.49
N ILE A 347 -19.63 -15.78 -15.50
CA ILE A 347 -20.55 -14.63 -15.46
C ILE A 347 -22.02 -15.11 -15.37
N ASN A 348 -22.40 -16.18 -16.06
CA ASN A 348 -23.75 -16.76 -15.95
C ASN A 348 -24.08 -17.27 -14.54
N LYS A 349 -23.07 -17.68 -13.74
CA LYS A 349 -23.28 -18.02 -12.32
C LYS A 349 -23.77 -16.81 -11.52
N LEU A 350 -23.32 -15.60 -11.86
CA LEU A 350 -23.76 -14.36 -11.20
C LEU A 350 -25.18 -13.98 -11.63
N ARG A 351 -25.47 -14.04 -12.94
CA ARG A 351 -26.82 -13.82 -13.48
C ARG A 351 -27.85 -14.78 -12.87
N GLY A 352 -27.50 -16.07 -12.77
CA GLY A 352 -28.36 -17.09 -12.13
C GLY A 352 -28.64 -16.83 -10.64
N ARG A 353 -27.85 -15.97 -9.99
CA ARG A 353 -28.03 -15.52 -8.60
C ARG A 353 -28.67 -14.14 -8.49
N GLY A 354 -28.98 -13.47 -9.61
CA GLY A 354 -29.52 -12.11 -9.63
C GLY A 354 -28.53 -11.04 -9.17
N ILE A 355 -27.22 -11.30 -9.28
CA ILE A 355 -26.15 -10.33 -8.96
C ILE A 355 -25.95 -9.34 -10.12
N ILE A 356 -26.17 -9.80 -11.36
CA ILE A 356 -26.10 -9.02 -12.60
C ILE A 356 -27.30 -9.29 -13.50
#